data_AF-A0A0B8QH22-F1
#
_entry.id   AF-A0A0B8QH22-F1
#
_cell.length_a   1.000
_cell.length_b   1.000
_cell.length_c   1.000
_cell.angle_alpha   90.00
_cell.angle_beta   90.00
_cell.angle_gamma   90.00
#
_symmetry.space_group_name_H-M   'P 1'
#
loop_
_entity.id
_entity.type
_entity.pdbx_description
1 polymer ?
#
loop_
_entity_poly.entity_id
_entity_poly.type
_entity_poly.pdbx_seq_one_letter_code
_entity_poly.pdbx_strand_id
1 'polypeptide(L)'
;MNHLVWFRRDLRTLDNSALQQALERASMLEGSNVVALFIETPDQWQEHNLAPIQADLIQRRLHEVSAELQDLNVSLIVERCDSFAECAEVISRLCQQHSINQLWANKEYELNEVKRDEIVAETSPIRALSLDSSMTAVCLHPERC
;
A
#
# COMPACT_ATOMS: atom_id res chain seq x y z
N MET A 1 2.22 -16.82 6.17
CA MET A 1 1.12 -15.84 6.00
C MET A 1 1.62 -14.77 5.05
N ASN A 2 0.81 -14.24 4.14
CA ASN A 2 1.30 -13.23 3.20
C ASN A 2 0.87 -11.83 3.60
N HIS A 3 1.77 -10.88 3.44
CA HIS A 3 1.61 -9.49 3.84
C HIS A 3 1.65 -8.60 2.60
N LEU A 4 0.72 -7.67 2.52
CA LEU A 4 0.67 -6.65 1.47
C LEU A 4 0.98 -5.30 2.10
N VAL A 5 1.96 -4.58 1.57
CA VAL A 5 2.30 -3.22 1.99
C VAL A 5 1.83 -2.28 0.90
N TRP A 6 0.84 -1.44 1.21
CA TRP A 6 0.30 -0.49 0.26
C TRP A 6 0.97 0.88 0.42
N PHE A 7 1.81 1.20 -0.55
CA PHE A 7 2.47 2.48 -0.72
C PHE A 7 1.50 3.48 -1.35
N ARG A 8 1.52 4.70 -0.81
CA ARG A 8 0.69 5.83 -1.25
C ARG A 8 1.59 6.97 -1.65
N ARG A 9 1.47 8.15 -1.04
CA ARG A 9 2.37 9.29 -1.32
C ARG A 9 3.81 9.08 -0.88
N ASP A 10 4.03 8.20 0.09
CA ASP A 10 5.36 7.94 0.63
C ASP A 10 6.04 6.79 -0.13
N LEU A 11 6.78 7.13 -1.19
CA LEU A 11 7.59 6.19 -1.98
C LEU A 11 9.00 6.09 -1.40
N ARG A 12 9.10 5.61 -0.16
CA ARG A 12 10.38 5.39 0.53
C ARG A 12 10.37 4.02 1.20
N THR A 13 11.50 3.33 1.11
CA THR A 13 11.75 2.07 1.84
C THR A 13 12.29 2.34 3.24
N LEU A 14 13.15 3.35 3.37
CA LEU A 14 13.70 3.83 4.64
C LEU A 14 12.66 4.59 5.46
N ASP A 15 12.62 4.33 6.78
CA ASP A 15 11.64 4.88 7.74
C ASP A 15 10.17 4.62 7.38
N ASN A 16 9.90 3.59 6.59
CA ASN A 16 8.54 3.18 6.32
C ASN A 16 8.05 2.19 7.39
N SER A 17 7.33 2.71 8.38
CA SER A 17 6.78 1.91 9.49
C SER A 17 5.95 0.73 9.03
N ALA A 18 5.15 0.88 7.96
CA ALA A 18 4.35 -0.20 7.39
C ALA A 18 5.20 -1.30 6.76
N LEU A 19 6.24 -0.93 6.02
CA LEU A 19 7.18 -1.89 5.46
C LEU A 19 7.95 -2.62 6.57
N GLN A 20 8.47 -1.88 7.55
CA GLN A 20 9.23 -2.45 8.66
C GLN A 20 8.42 -3.47 9.46
N GLN A 21 7.16 -3.16 9.79
CA GLN A 21 6.30 -4.11 10.51
C GLN A 21 5.93 -5.32 9.66
N ALA A 22 5.66 -5.14 8.37
CA ALA A 22 5.39 -6.26 7.49
C ALA A 22 6.60 -7.21 7.39
N LEU A 23 7.81 -6.67 7.25
CA LEU A 23 9.06 -7.44 7.22
C LEU A 23 9.34 -8.14 8.56
N GLU A 24 9.18 -7.44 9.67
CA GLU A 24 9.37 -8.00 11.01
C GLU A 24 8.40 -9.17 11.24
N ARG A 25 7.11 -9.01 10.92
CA ARG A 25 6.12 -10.09 11.05
C ARG A 25 6.39 -11.26 10.11
N ALA A 26 6.80 -10.97 8.88
CA ALA A 26 7.18 -12.02 7.93
C ALA A 26 8.40 -12.81 8.42
N SER A 27 9.37 -12.15 9.07
CA SER A 27 10.57 -12.82 9.62
C SER A 27 10.26 -13.74 10.80
N MET A 28 9.19 -13.46 11.56
CA MET A 28 8.78 -14.27 12.71
C MET A 28 8.04 -15.56 12.32
N LEU A 29 7.51 -15.65 11.09
CA LEU A 29 6.67 -16.75 10.62
C LEU A 29 7.29 -17.37 9.36
N GLU A 30 7.84 -18.57 9.48
CA GLU A 30 8.39 -19.30 8.33
C GLU A 30 7.35 -19.45 7.20
N GLY A 31 7.80 -19.21 5.96
CA GLY A 31 6.95 -19.26 4.77
C GLY A 31 6.04 -18.04 4.57
N SER A 32 6.36 -16.90 5.19
CA SER A 32 5.66 -15.64 4.96
C SER A 32 6.31 -14.83 3.85
N ASN A 33 5.48 -14.21 3.01
CA ASN A 33 5.94 -13.36 1.90
C ASN A 33 5.42 -11.93 2.06
N VAL A 34 6.22 -10.96 1.65
CA VAL A 34 5.86 -9.54 1.65
C VAL A 34 5.79 -9.06 0.21
N VAL A 35 4.65 -8.45 -0.14
CA VAL A 35 4.41 -7.85 -1.45
C VAL A 35 4.15 -6.37 -1.24
N ALA A 36 4.78 -5.52 -2.02
CA ALA A 36 4.53 -4.10 -2.05
C ALA A 36 3.54 -3.77 -3.18
N LEU A 37 2.61 -2.88 -2.93
CA LEU A 37 1.64 -2.39 -3.90
C LEU A 37 1.69 -0.87 -3.93
N PHE A 38 1.83 -0.31 -5.12
CA PHE A 38 1.63 1.10 -5.38
C PHE A 38 0.48 1.27 -6.38
N ILE A 39 -0.45 2.15 -6.08
CA ILE A 39 -1.59 2.42 -6.96
C ILE A 39 -1.49 3.86 -7.43
N GLU A 40 -1.27 4.01 -8.72
CA GLU A 40 -1.32 5.29 -9.42
C GLU A 40 -2.78 5.68 -9.65
N THR A 41 -3.13 6.93 -9.34
CA THR A 41 -4.41 7.55 -9.71
C THR A 41 -4.17 8.57 -10.83
N PRO A 42 -4.35 8.18 -12.11
CA PRO A 42 -4.03 9.03 -13.27
C PRO A 42 -4.90 10.29 -13.33
N ASP A 43 -6.13 10.24 -12.83
CA ASP A 43 -7.02 11.40 -12.82
C ASP A 43 -6.46 12.56 -11.99
N GLN A 44 -5.70 12.29 -10.92
CA GLN A 44 -4.95 13.35 -10.23
C GLN A 44 -3.86 13.98 -11.12
N TRP A 45 -3.29 13.26 -12.07
CA TRP A 45 -2.24 13.81 -12.95
C TRP A 45 -2.83 14.73 -14.02
N GLN A 46 -3.97 14.36 -14.59
CA GLN A 46 -4.68 15.19 -15.57
C GLN A 46 -5.41 16.38 -14.93
N GLU A 47 -6.08 16.21 -13.79
CA GLU A 47 -6.78 17.33 -13.13
C GLU A 47 -5.83 18.40 -12.56
N HIS A 48 -4.61 18.02 -12.15
CA HIS A 48 -3.66 18.95 -11.55
C HIS A 48 -2.65 19.59 -12.52
N ASN A 49 -2.75 19.39 -13.84
CA ASN A 49 -1.75 19.88 -14.80
C ASN A 49 -0.30 19.50 -14.37
N LEU A 50 -0.11 18.30 -13.80
CA LEU A 50 1.20 17.87 -13.33
C LEU A 50 2.17 17.92 -14.52
N ALA A 51 3.22 18.74 -14.37
CA ALA A 51 4.17 18.94 -15.45
C ALA A 51 4.80 17.58 -15.81
N PRO A 52 5.10 17.29 -17.09
CA PRO A 52 5.69 16.01 -17.50
C PRO A 52 6.93 15.60 -16.69
N ILE A 53 7.65 16.58 -16.14
CA ILE A 53 8.81 16.37 -15.27
C ILE A 53 8.47 15.78 -13.90
N GLN A 54 7.28 16.04 -13.35
CA GLN A 54 6.84 15.47 -12.08
C GLN A 54 6.45 14.00 -12.25
N ALA A 55 5.78 13.66 -13.34
CA ALA A 55 5.48 12.28 -13.72
C ALA A 55 6.77 11.46 -13.91
N ASP A 56 7.74 12.01 -14.65
CA ASP A 56 9.06 11.40 -14.84
C ASP A 56 9.81 11.23 -13.51
N LEU A 57 9.73 12.21 -12.59
CA LEU A 57 10.34 12.11 -11.27
C LEU A 57 9.70 11.00 -10.42
N ILE A 58 8.38 10.87 -10.42
CA ILE A 58 7.69 9.77 -9.71
C ILE A 58 8.12 8.42 -10.30
N GLN A 59 8.14 8.28 -11.63
CA GLN A 59 8.52 7.04 -12.28
C GLN A 59 9.97 6.64 -11.97
N ARG A 60 10.90 7.59 -11.96
CA ARG A 60 12.29 7.34 -11.55
C ARG A 60 12.38 6.92 -10.09
N ARG A 61 11.63 7.57 -9.21
CA ARG A 61 11.56 7.17 -7.80
C ARG A 61 10.98 5.76 -7.63
N LEU A 62 9.94 5.39 -8.38
CA LEU A 62 9.38 4.04 -8.35
C LEU A 62 10.40 2.98 -8.77
N HIS A 63 11.21 3.26 -9.80
CA HIS A 63 12.28 2.34 -10.18
C HIS A 63 13.32 2.15 -9.07
N GLU A 64 13.75 3.24 -8.43
CA GLU A 64 14.70 3.14 -7.31
C GLU A 64 14.10 2.37 -6.12
N VAL A 65 12.87 2.69 -5.72
CA VAL A 65 12.16 1.97 -4.66
C VAL A 65 11.96 0.50 -5.01
N SER A 66 11.69 0.19 -6.27
CA SER A 66 11.56 -1.20 -6.71
C SER A 66 12.87 -1.96 -6.54
N ALA A 67 14.01 -1.36 -6.88
CA ALA A 67 15.32 -1.97 -6.68
C ALA A 67 15.62 -2.17 -5.18
N GLU A 68 15.37 -1.16 -4.35
CA GLU A 68 15.54 -1.26 -2.89
C GLU A 68 14.65 -2.36 -2.28
N LEU A 69 13.42 -2.51 -2.78
CA LEU A 69 12.51 -3.56 -2.33
C LEU A 69 12.98 -4.95 -2.79
N GLN A 70 13.55 -5.07 -3.99
CA GLN A 70 14.12 -6.34 -4.46
C GLN A 70 15.28 -6.81 -3.57
N ASP A 71 16.13 -5.89 -3.10
CA ASP A 71 17.20 -6.21 -2.14
C ASP A 71 16.64 -6.75 -0.81
N LEU A 72 15.40 -6.38 -0.46
CA LEU A 72 14.66 -6.87 0.70
C LEU A 72 13.82 -8.13 0.40
N ASN A 73 13.95 -8.72 -0.80
CA ASN A 73 13.11 -9.82 -1.31
C ASN A 73 11.60 -9.48 -1.38
N VAL A 74 11.26 -8.21 -1.57
CA VAL A 74 9.89 -7.72 -1.70
C VAL A 74 9.61 -7.39 -3.17
N SER A 75 8.53 -7.97 -3.72
CA SER A 75 8.08 -7.64 -5.08
C SER A 75 7.18 -6.40 -5.05
N LEU A 76 7.49 -5.39 -5.87
CA LEU A 76 6.65 -4.20 -6.07
C LEU A 76 5.69 -4.41 -7.24
N ILE A 77 4.39 -4.28 -6.97
CA ILE A 77 3.32 -4.28 -7.95
C ILE A 77 2.85 -2.84 -8.11
N VAL A 78 2.79 -2.37 -9.36
CA VAL A 78 2.24 -1.05 -9.69
C VAL A 78 0.93 -1.25 -10.46
N GLU A 79 -0.15 -0.72 -9.92
CA GLU A 79 -1.48 -0.77 -10.52
C GLU A 79 -1.99 0.66 -10.75
N ARG A 80 -3.04 0.77 -11.56
CA ARG A 80 -3.71 2.04 -11.85
C ARG A 80 -5.17 1.95 -11.48
N CYS A 81 -5.71 2.99 -10.87
CA CYS A 81 -7.14 3.13 -10.63
C CYS A 81 -7.60 4.56 -10.87
N ASP A 82 -8.78 4.72 -11.43
CA ASP A 82 -9.38 6.04 -11.67
C ASP A 82 -10.31 6.43 -10.51
N SER A 83 -10.74 5.46 -9.67
CA SER A 83 -11.63 5.71 -8.54
C SER A 83 -11.24 4.98 -7.25
N PHE A 84 -11.74 5.48 -6.11
CA PHE A 84 -11.55 4.82 -4.81
C PHE A 84 -12.18 3.42 -4.74
N ALA A 85 -13.29 3.21 -5.44
CA ALA A 85 -13.93 1.89 -5.52
C ALA A 85 -13.07 0.90 -6.31
N GLU A 86 -12.53 1.33 -7.45
CA GLU A 86 -11.63 0.51 -8.25
C GLU A 86 -10.32 0.19 -7.51
N CYS A 87 -9.79 1.15 -6.74
CA CYS A 87 -8.67 0.92 -5.83
C CYS A 87 -8.95 -0.22 -4.84
N ALA A 88 -10.14 -0.22 -4.22
CA ALA A 88 -10.54 -1.28 -3.30
C ALA A 88 -10.70 -2.63 -3.99
N GLU A 89 -11.25 -2.66 -5.21
CA GLU A 89 -11.36 -3.87 -6.02
C GLU A 89 -9.99 -4.43 -6.41
N VAL A 90 -9.06 -3.58 -6.85
CA VAL A 90 -7.67 -3.95 -7.18
C VAL A 90 -6.97 -4.55 -5.96
N ILE A 91 -7.07 -3.91 -4.80
CA ILE A 91 -6.49 -4.42 -3.55
C ILE A 91 -7.12 -5.77 -3.21
N SER A 92 -8.45 -5.90 -3.27
CA SER A 92 -9.15 -7.15 -2.94
C SER A 92 -8.73 -8.29 -3.88
N ARG A 93 -8.64 -8.01 -5.20
CA ARG A 93 -8.15 -8.95 -6.21
C ARG A 93 -6.72 -9.41 -5.92
N LEU A 94 -5.81 -8.48 -5.64
CA LEU A 94 -4.42 -8.80 -5.31
C LEU A 94 -4.32 -9.61 -4.01
N CYS A 95 -5.16 -9.28 -3.02
CA CYS A 95 -5.23 -10.03 -1.78
C CYS A 95 -5.61 -11.50 -2.03
N GLN A 96 -6.56 -11.76 -2.92
CA GLN A 96 -6.94 -13.13 -3.30
C GLN A 96 -5.84 -13.81 -4.13
N GLN A 97 -5.29 -13.13 -5.14
CA GLN A 97 -4.27 -13.69 -6.04
C GLN A 97 -2.99 -14.10 -5.31
N HIS A 98 -2.54 -13.26 -4.37
CA HIS A 98 -1.32 -13.50 -3.59
C HIS A 98 -1.59 -14.16 -2.24
N SER A 99 -2.83 -14.60 -1.96
CA SER A 99 -3.23 -15.19 -0.67
C SER A 99 -2.81 -14.33 0.53
N ILE A 100 -2.95 -13.01 0.41
CA ILE A 100 -2.62 -12.02 1.44
C ILE A 100 -3.56 -12.22 2.62
N ASN A 101 -3.00 -12.18 3.83
CA ASN A 101 -3.74 -12.26 5.08
C ASN A 101 -3.83 -10.90 5.78
N GLN A 102 -2.84 -10.04 5.58
CA GLN A 102 -2.75 -8.74 6.23
C GLN A 102 -2.32 -7.65 5.25
N LEU A 103 -3.06 -6.55 5.25
CA LEU A 103 -2.72 -5.33 4.54
C LEU A 103 -2.15 -4.32 5.53
N TRP A 104 -0.99 -3.76 5.21
CA TRP A 104 -0.30 -2.72 5.95
C TRP A 104 -0.25 -1.45 5.11
N ALA A 105 -0.65 -0.32 5.68
CA ALA A 105 -0.54 0.98 5.03
C ALA A 105 -0.17 2.05 6.06
N ASN A 106 0.52 3.10 5.63
CA ASN A 106 0.70 4.27 6.49
C ASN A 106 -0.59 5.11 6.48
N LYS A 107 -0.95 5.64 7.65
CA LYS A 107 -2.17 6.41 7.85
C LYS A 107 -2.06 7.78 7.19
N GLU A 108 -3.05 8.11 6.37
CA GLU A 108 -3.24 9.46 5.83
C GLU A 108 -4.39 10.15 6.56
N TYR A 109 -4.23 11.43 6.86
CA TYR A 109 -5.20 12.21 7.66
C TYR A 109 -6.19 13.00 6.79
N GLU A 110 -6.02 12.98 5.48
CA GLU A 110 -6.88 13.71 4.57
C GLU A 110 -8.24 12.99 4.39
N LEU A 111 -9.32 13.77 4.29
CA LEU A 111 -10.69 13.24 4.37
C LEU A 111 -11.05 12.30 3.21
N ASN A 112 -10.50 12.52 2.02
CA ASN A 112 -10.76 11.66 0.87
C ASN A 112 -10.07 10.30 1.03
N GLU A 113 -8.88 10.31 1.61
CA GLU A 113 -8.03 9.16 1.90
C GLU A 113 -8.64 8.33 3.01
N VAL A 114 -9.20 8.96 4.05
CA VAL A 114 -9.95 8.25 5.10
C VAL A 114 -11.15 7.51 4.50
N LYS A 115 -11.94 8.17 3.64
CA LYS A 115 -13.08 7.52 2.96
C LYS A 115 -12.64 6.36 2.06
N ARG A 116 -11.55 6.53 1.31
CA ARG A 116 -10.98 5.46 0.49
C ARG A 116 -10.57 4.27 1.37
N ASP A 117 -9.91 4.54 2.49
CA ASP A 117 -9.44 3.51 3.42
C ASP A 117 -10.62 2.74 4.05
N GLU A 118 -11.71 3.42 4.38
CA GLU A 118 -12.96 2.81 4.84
C GLU A 118 -13.54 1.88 3.77
N ILE A 119 -13.67 2.34 2.52
CA ILE A 119 -14.18 1.53 1.40
C ILE A 119 -13.31 0.28 1.18
N VAL A 120 -11.98 0.43 1.23
CA VAL A 120 -11.03 -0.68 1.10
C VAL A 120 -11.22 -1.68 2.24
N ALA A 121 -11.39 -1.20 3.47
CA ALA A 121 -11.54 -2.06 4.64
C ALA A 121 -12.90 -2.79 4.66
N GLU A 122 -13.96 -2.18 4.14
CA GLU A 122 -15.26 -2.82 3.97
C GLU A 122 -15.23 -3.91 2.89
N THR A 123 -14.67 -3.58 1.73
CA THR A 123 -14.64 -4.43 0.52
C THR A 123 -13.67 -5.59 0.65
N SER A 124 -12.52 -5.37 1.31
CA SER A 124 -11.48 -6.36 1.42
C SER A 124 -11.81 -7.39 2.52
N PRO A 125 -11.80 -8.70 2.25
CA PRO A 125 -12.14 -9.73 3.23
C PRO A 125 -11.05 -9.95 4.29
N ILE A 126 -9.95 -9.22 4.23
CA ILE A 126 -8.76 -9.42 5.07
C ILE A 126 -8.57 -8.29 6.09
N ARG A 127 -7.70 -8.54 7.07
CA ARG A 127 -7.37 -7.56 8.10
C ARG A 127 -6.53 -6.43 7.51
N ALA A 128 -7.10 -5.22 7.46
CA ALA A 128 -6.42 -4.01 7.02
C ALA A 128 -5.95 -3.19 8.23
N LEU A 129 -4.64 -2.95 8.31
CA LEU A 129 -3.96 -2.24 9.38
C LEU A 129 -3.35 -0.95 8.83
N SER A 130 -3.70 0.16 9.49
CA SER A 130 -3.08 1.46 9.25
C SER A 130 -2.07 1.77 10.35
N LEU A 131 -0.94 2.34 9.97
CA LEU A 131 0.12 2.72 10.90
C LEU A 131 0.25 4.22 10.95
N ASP A 132 0.11 4.78 12.15
CA ASP A 132 0.38 6.20 12.36
C ASP A 132 1.88 6.47 12.57
N SER A 133 2.23 7.75 12.69
CA SER A 133 3.59 8.22 12.92
C SER A 133 4.20 7.71 14.24
N SER A 134 3.40 7.13 15.14
CA SER A 134 3.86 6.52 16.39
C SER A 134 4.13 5.02 16.25
N MET A 135 4.08 4.48 15.02
CA MET A 135 4.18 3.04 14.71
C MET A 135 3.06 2.20 15.33
N THR A 136 1.97 2.83 15.78
CA THR A 136 0.84 2.13 16.37
C THR A 136 -0.08 1.61 15.27
N ALA A 137 -0.24 0.30 15.19
CA ALA A 137 -1.15 -0.33 14.24
C ALA A 137 -2.60 -0.15 14.70
N VAL A 138 -3.38 0.56 13.91
CA VAL A 138 -4.83 0.78 14.09
C VAL A 138 -5.56 0.03 12.99
N CYS A 139 -6.48 -0.86 13.34
CA CYS A 139 -7.31 -1.51 12.31
C CYS A 139 -8.18 -0.46 11.63
N LEU A 140 -8.25 -0.55 10.30
CA LEU A 140 -9.10 0.32 9.51
C LEU A 140 -10.59 -0.03 9.65
N HIS A 141 -10.92 -1.24 10.13
CA HIS A 141 -12.28 -1.65 10.43
C HIS A 141 -12.39 -2.21 11.86
N PRO A 142 -13.22 -1.62 12.74
CA PRO A 142 -13.28 -1.99 14.15
C PRO A 142 -13.86 -3.39 14.40
N GLU A 143 -14.74 -3.90 13.51
CA GLU A 143 -15.34 -5.23 13.64
C GLU A 143 -14.47 -6.37 13.05
N ARG A 144 -13.31 -6.03 12.47
CA ARG A 144 -12.36 -6.99 11.87
C ARG A 144 -10.97 -6.94 12.54
N CYS A 145 -10.89 -6.29 13.70
CA CYS A 145 -9.87 -6.59 14.72
C CYS A 145 -10.33 -7.81 15.54
#